data_AF-A0A8R7RAR3-F1
#
_entry.id   AF-A0A8R7RAR3-F1
#
_cell.length_a   1.000
_cell.length_b   1.000
_cell.length_c   1.000
_cell.angle_alpha   90.00
_cell.angle_beta   90.00
_cell.angle_gamma   90.00
#
_symmetry.space_group_name_H-M   'P 1'
#
loop_
_entity.id
_entity.type
_entity.pdbx_description
1 polymer ?
#
loop_
_entity_poly.entity_id
_entity_poly.type
_entity_poly.pdbx_seq_one_letter_code
_entity_poly.pdbx_strand_id
1 'polypeptide(L)'
;MEEKRQFFTDINMDSERNDAEVQAEGVLNSRLQHLTHTLDKVRYVMRCIFGDPKNAPPPLVRLTGRSLVSAIWKGEGSLVDELLQSIEHHVDEDVLTDLKDKIRLHDPSDSEDIDGDIRNSLLWLRDELRTLSCTYKCRHDAAADLIHMYAYTKCFFRARDYKTVKSPPVHISPLDLGPKYADKLGPGFQEYSKTYPENYCLAQLIYWYSQNAEPESRLTRARKGCMSLPDVSSFYVKSVKPTQERVYGTRTVRFMLSRMEKQAQRPWPKDRIWVFKSDPRFFGTPMMDAVLNNNSPLDKEMVHWLKTRSNVFLG
;
A
#
# COMPACT_ATOMS: atom_id res chain seq x y z
N MET A 1 60.17 -5.55 -15.87
CA MET A 1 59.37 -4.43 -15.31
C MET A 1 57.88 -4.67 -15.54
N GLU A 2 57.47 -5.17 -16.71
CA GLU A 2 56.10 -5.66 -17.00
C GLU A 2 55.59 -6.69 -15.98
N GLU A 3 56.33 -7.78 -15.76
CA GLU A 3 55.91 -8.89 -14.87
C GLU A 3 55.69 -8.46 -13.42
N LYS A 4 56.51 -7.53 -12.92
CA LYS A 4 56.33 -6.98 -11.57
C LYS A 4 55.06 -6.13 -11.48
N ARG A 5 54.73 -5.35 -12.52
CA ARG A 5 53.48 -4.56 -12.56
C ARG A 5 52.25 -5.45 -12.63
N GLN A 6 52.32 -6.54 -13.41
CA GLN A 6 51.23 -7.51 -13.52
C GLN A 6 51.00 -8.23 -12.19
N PHE A 7 52.07 -8.69 -11.53
CA PHE A 7 51.99 -9.32 -10.21
C PHE A 7 51.40 -8.39 -9.12
N PHE A 8 51.75 -7.10 -9.10
CA PHE A 8 51.12 -6.14 -8.18
C PHE A 8 49.64 -5.88 -8.49
N THR A 9 49.25 -5.96 -9.76
CA THR A 9 47.85 -5.79 -10.16
C THR A 9 47.03 -7.00 -9.74
N ASP A 10 47.55 -8.21 -9.93
CA ASP A 10 46.89 -9.47 -9.56
C ASP A 10 46.70 -9.57 -8.03
N ILE A 11 47.71 -9.19 -7.22
CA ILE A 11 47.59 -9.12 -5.76
C ILE A 11 46.51 -8.13 -5.33
N ASN A 12 46.44 -6.96 -5.98
CA ASN A 12 45.41 -5.96 -5.65
C ASN A 12 44.01 -6.48 -5.99
N MET A 13 43.84 -7.13 -7.13
CA MET A 13 42.57 -7.74 -7.54
C MET A 13 42.14 -8.88 -6.59
N ASP A 14 43.08 -9.71 -6.14
CA ASP A 14 42.81 -10.78 -5.17
C ASP A 14 42.43 -10.22 -3.80
N SER A 15 43.07 -9.12 -3.37
CA SER A 15 42.69 -8.42 -2.14
C SER A 15 41.29 -7.82 -2.23
N GLU A 16 40.98 -7.13 -3.32
CA GLU A 16 39.64 -6.55 -3.56
C GLU A 16 38.56 -7.63 -3.62
N ARG A 17 38.88 -8.79 -4.22
CA ARG A 17 37.98 -9.94 -4.25
C ARG A 17 37.74 -10.52 -2.86
N ASN A 18 38.80 -10.71 -2.07
CA ASN A 18 38.66 -11.21 -0.70
C ASN A 18 37.85 -10.25 0.17
N ASP A 19 38.09 -8.94 0.06
CA ASP A 19 37.29 -7.93 0.76
C ASP A 19 35.81 -7.97 0.34
N ALA A 20 35.54 -8.16 -0.95
CA ALA A 20 34.18 -8.31 -1.46
C ALA A 20 33.51 -9.60 -0.94
N GLU A 21 34.25 -10.71 -0.85
CA GLU A 21 33.77 -11.98 -0.29
C GLU A 21 33.44 -11.85 1.21
N VAL A 22 34.33 -11.23 2.00
CA VAL A 22 34.12 -10.96 3.43
C VAL A 22 32.91 -10.03 3.64
N GLN A 23 32.77 -8.98 2.82
CA GLN A 23 31.61 -8.10 2.87
C GLN A 23 30.31 -8.85 2.54
N ALA A 24 30.32 -9.71 1.52
CA ALA A 24 29.18 -10.51 1.13
C ALA A 24 28.77 -11.49 2.25
N GLU A 25 29.74 -12.14 2.89
CA GLU A 25 29.51 -13.02 4.04
C GLU A 25 28.93 -12.25 5.23
N GLY A 26 29.48 -11.06 5.54
CA GLY A 26 28.95 -10.19 6.58
C GLY A 26 27.48 -9.81 6.34
N VAL A 27 27.11 -9.47 5.10
CA VAL A 27 25.72 -9.16 4.72
C VAL A 27 24.82 -10.39 4.83
N LEU A 28 25.29 -11.57 4.41
CA LEU A 28 24.54 -12.82 4.54
C LEU A 28 24.25 -13.15 6.00
N ASN A 29 25.28 -13.10 6.85
CA ASN A 29 25.16 -13.37 8.28
C ASN A 29 24.19 -12.39 8.96
N SER A 30 24.29 -11.09 8.62
CA SER A 30 23.35 -10.07 9.11
C SER A 30 21.91 -10.38 8.68
N ARG A 31 21.68 -10.78 7.43
CA ARG A 31 20.33 -11.15 6.93
C ARG A 31 19.77 -12.38 7.64
N LEU A 32 20.59 -13.40 7.90
CA LEU A 32 20.17 -14.59 8.64
C LEU A 32 19.78 -14.26 10.08
N GLN A 33 20.55 -13.40 10.75
CA GLN A 33 20.20 -12.89 12.08
C GLN A 33 18.88 -12.12 12.05
N HIS A 34 18.70 -11.24 11.06
CA HIS A 34 17.46 -10.48 10.92
C HIS A 34 16.24 -11.36 10.70
N LEU A 35 16.35 -12.40 9.86
CA LEU A 35 15.30 -13.37 9.64
C LEU A 35 14.97 -14.13 10.94
N THR A 36 16.00 -14.60 11.65
CA THR A 36 15.84 -15.33 12.92
C THR A 36 15.10 -14.46 13.96
N HIS A 37 15.53 -13.22 14.16
CA HIS A 37 14.85 -12.28 15.08
C HIS A 37 13.42 -11.99 14.66
N THR A 38 13.16 -11.84 13.36
CA THR A 38 11.81 -11.59 12.84
C THR A 38 10.89 -12.76 13.15
N LEU A 39 11.33 -13.99 12.84
CA LEU A 39 10.56 -15.20 13.10
C LEU A 39 10.30 -15.42 14.58
N ASP A 40 11.29 -15.16 15.44
CA ASP A 40 11.12 -15.28 16.90
C ASP A 40 10.09 -14.28 17.44
N LYS A 41 10.17 -13.01 17.06
CA LYS A 41 9.19 -11.97 17.40
C LYS A 41 7.77 -12.33 16.94
N VAL A 42 7.63 -12.78 15.70
CA VAL A 42 6.33 -13.20 15.16
C VAL A 42 5.81 -14.42 15.92
N ARG A 43 6.65 -15.44 16.15
CA ARG A 43 6.30 -16.65 16.89
C ARG A 43 5.86 -16.34 18.31
N TYR A 44 6.53 -15.42 19.00
CA TYR A 44 6.15 -14.94 20.32
C TYR A 44 4.72 -14.39 20.31
N VAL A 45 4.42 -13.44 19.41
CA VAL A 45 3.07 -12.84 19.31
C VAL A 45 2.03 -13.92 18.99
N MET A 46 2.32 -14.84 18.07
CA MET A 46 1.39 -15.93 17.72
C MET A 46 1.13 -16.87 18.91
N ARG A 47 2.14 -17.17 19.74
CA ARG A 47 1.95 -17.96 20.98
C ARG A 47 1.04 -17.22 21.95
N CYS A 48 1.24 -15.92 22.15
CA CYS A 48 0.41 -15.14 23.07
C CYS A 48 -1.06 -15.09 22.67
N ILE A 49 -1.36 -15.12 21.37
CA ILE A 49 -2.75 -15.00 20.86
C ILE A 49 -3.40 -16.37 20.69
N PHE A 50 -2.68 -17.34 20.13
CA PHE A 50 -3.24 -18.62 19.68
C PHE A 50 -2.75 -19.84 20.48
N GLY A 51 -1.84 -19.65 21.45
CA GLY A 51 -1.18 -20.73 22.18
C GLY A 51 -0.13 -21.45 21.34
N ASP A 52 -0.57 -22.20 20.33
CA ASP A 52 0.30 -22.79 19.31
C ASP A 52 0.35 -21.90 18.05
N PRO A 53 1.53 -21.39 17.64
CA PRO A 53 1.70 -20.63 16.41
C PRO A 53 1.22 -21.33 15.14
N LYS A 54 1.15 -22.67 15.12
CA LYS A 54 0.62 -23.42 13.97
C LYS A 54 -0.87 -23.18 13.74
N ASN A 55 -1.60 -22.77 14.78
CA ASN A 55 -3.01 -22.42 14.70
C ASN A 55 -3.23 -20.97 14.23
N ALA A 56 -2.17 -20.18 14.11
CA ALA A 56 -2.28 -18.80 13.66
C ALA A 56 -2.65 -18.78 12.17
N PRO A 57 -3.75 -18.10 11.80
CA PRO A 57 -4.11 -17.94 10.39
C PRO A 57 -3.11 -17.00 9.68
N PRO A 58 -3.12 -16.91 8.35
CA PRO A 58 -2.28 -15.95 7.63
C PRO A 58 -2.65 -14.48 7.91
N PRO A 59 -1.65 -13.58 7.96
CA PRO A 59 -1.87 -12.15 8.23
C PRO A 59 -2.47 -11.39 7.05
N LEU A 60 -2.48 -11.98 5.85
CA LEU A 60 -3.13 -11.43 4.66
C LEU A 60 -4.26 -12.35 4.25
N VAL A 61 -5.42 -11.76 3.99
CA VAL A 61 -6.60 -12.47 3.50
C VAL A 61 -6.94 -11.92 2.13
N ARG A 62 -6.98 -12.79 1.13
CA ARG A 62 -7.47 -12.42 -0.20
C ARG A 62 -8.98 -12.23 -0.15
N LEU A 63 -9.46 -11.10 -0.66
CA LEU A 63 -10.88 -10.83 -0.83
C LEU A 63 -11.38 -11.55 -2.08
N THR A 64 -12.50 -12.26 -1.93
CA THR A 64 -13.15 -13.02 -3.00
C THR A 64 -14.67 -13.01 -2.80
N GLY A 65 -15.42 -13.22 -3.88
CA GLY A 65 -16.89 -13.31 -3.86
C GLY A 65 -17.55 -12.15 -3.12
N ARG A 66 -18.46 -12.46 -2.18
CA ARG A 66 -19.21 -11.46 -1.41
C ARG A 66 -18.34 -10.46 -0.65
N SER A 67 -17.18 -10.89 -0.13
CA SER A 67 -16.27 -9.99 0.59
C SER A 67 -15.64 -8.95 -0.32
N LEU A 68 -15.38 -9.33 -1.59
CA LEU A 68 -14.87 -8.42 -2.60
C LEU A 68 -15.95 -7.43 -3.04
N VAL A 69 -17.18 -7.91 -3.30
CA VAL A 69 -18.33 -7.04 -3.62
C VAL A 69 -18.60 -6.03 -2.48
N SER A 70 -18.51 -6.47 -1.22
CA SER A 70 -18.66 -5.58 -0.07
C SER A 70 -17.56 -4.52 -0.02
N ALA A 71 -16.31 -4.87 -0.35
CA ALA A 71 -15.20 -3.92 -0.29
C ALA A 71 -15.20 -2.90 -1.45
N ILE A 72 -15.68 -3.31 -2.62
CA ILE A 72 -15.65 -2.49 -3.84
C ILE A 72 -16.97 -1.77 -4.08
N TRP A 73 -18.11 -2.46 -4.00
CA TRP A 73 -19.40 -1.96 -4.46
C TRP A 73 -20.32 -1.48 -3.33
N LYS A 74 -20.74 -2.35 -2.40
CA LYS A 74 -21.94 -2.07 -1.56
C LYS A 74 -21.77 -2.09 -0.03
N GLY A 75 -20.59 -2.40 0.48
CA GLY A 75 -20.34 -2.36 1.92
C GLY A 75 -20.17 -0.92 2.42
N GLU A 76 -20.35 -0.72 3.73
CA GLU A 76 -20.02 0.55 4.37
C GLU A 76 -18.57 0.92 4.06
N GLY A 77 -18.41 2.12 3.50
CA GLY A 77 -17.20 2.68 2.91
C GLY A 77 -16.43 1.73 1.99
N SER A 78 -17.20 1.03 1.15
CA SER A 78 -16.70 0.51 -0.11
C SER A 78 -16.11 1.63 -0.97
N LEU A 79 -15.39 1.26 -2.03
CA LEU A 79 -14.90 2.22 -3.02
C LEU A 79 -16.02 3.08 -3.61
N VAL A 80 -17.16 2.46 -3.95
CA VAL A 80 -18.31 3.15 -4.54
C VAL A 80 -19.08 4.00 -3.52
N ASP A 81 -19.22 3.54 -2.27
CA ASP A 81 -19.82 4.34 -1.20
C ASP A 81 -19.01 5.62 -0.95
N GLU A 82 -17.69 5.50 -0.84
CA GLU A 82 -16.81 6.66 -0.64
C GLU A 82 -16.78 7.61 -1.85
N LEU A 83 -16.93 7.08 -3.07
CA LEU A 83 -17.08 7.88 -4.28
C LEU A 83 -18.38 8.69 -4.21
N LEU A 84 -19.50 8.07 -3.88
CA LEU A 84 -20.80 8.73 -3.76
C LEU A 84 -20.79 9.83 -2.69
N GLN A 85 -20.25 9.53 -1.50
CA GLN A 85 -20.08 10.52 -0.43
C GLN A 85 -19.20 11.71 -0.87
N SER A 86 -18.20 11.44 -1.71
CA SER A 86 -17.31 12.50 -2.22
C SER A 86 -17.97 13.34 -3.31
N ILE A 87 -18.84 12.74 -4.14
CA ILE A 87 -19.56 13.41 -5.24
C ILE A 87 -20.74 14.26 -4.73
N GLU A 88 -21.38 13.84 -3.64
CA GLU A 88 -22.65 14.39 -3.14
C GLU A 88 -22.70 15.93 -3.06
N HIS A 89 -21.59 16.59 -2.69
CA HIS A 89 -21.53 18.05 -2.53
C HIS A 89 -21.15 18.81 -3.82
N HIS A 90 -21.02 18.11 -4.94
CA HIS A 90 -20.46 18.64 -6.18
C HIS A 90 -21.35 18.46 -7.41
N VAL A 91 -22.47 17.74 -7.27
CA VAL A 91 -23.44 17.50 -8.34
C VAL A 91 -24.85 17.80 -7.85
N ASP A 92 -25.76 18.06 -8.77
CA ASP A 92 -27.17 18.28 -8.46
C ASP A 92 -27.82 16.99 -7.91
N GLU A 93 -28.83 17.14 -7.05
CA GLU A 93 -29.49 16.03 -6.36
C GLU A 93 -30.14 15.04 -7.35
N ASP A 94 -30.73 15.53 -8.43
CA ASP A 94 -31.32 14.70 -9.49
C ASP A 94 -30.27 13.82 -10.18
N VAL A 95 -29.10 14.40 -10.49
CA VAL A 95 -27.97 13.69 -11.10
C VAL A 95 -27.40 12.65 -10.15
N LEU A 96 -27.28 13.00 -8.86
CA LEU A 96 -26.82 12.06 -7.84
C LEU A 96 -27.79 10.88 -7.66
N THR A 97 -29.09 11.16 -7.70
CA THR A 97 -30.13 10.13 -7.52
C THR A 97 -30.14 9.17 -8.71
N ASP A 98 -30.11 9.70 -9.94
CA ASP A 98 -29.96 8.90 -11.16
C ASP A 98 -28.70 8.01 -11.13
N LEU A 99 -27.56 8.58 -10.72
CA LEU A 99 -26.32 7.82 -10.58
C LEU A 99 -26.44 6.70 -9.53
N LYS A 100 -27.06 6.97 -8.37
CA LYS A 100 -27.29 5.97 -7.31
C LYS A 100 -28.18 4.83 -7.82
N ASP A 101 -29.23 5.15 -8.56
CA ASP A 101 -30.13 4.14 -9.12
C ASP A 101 -29.46 3.29 -10.20
N LYS A 102 -28.68 3.90 -11.09
CA LYS A 102 -27.85 3.16 -12.06
C LYS A 102 -26.83 2.25 -11.36
N ILE A 103 -26.13 2.74 -10.33
CA ILE A 103 -25.19 1.92 -9.54
C ILE A 103 -25.87 0.70 -8.91
N ARG A 104 -27.13 0.84 -8.45
CA ARG A 104 -27.90 -0.30 -7.92
C ARG A 104 -28.22 -1.34 -9.00
N LEU A 105 -28.52 -0.90 -10.23
CA LEU A 105 -28.77 -1.78 -11.36
C LEU A 105 -27.52 -2.56 -11.81
N HIS A 106 -26.34 -2.02 -11.53
CA HIS A 106 -25.04 -2.64 -11.80
C HIS A 106 -24.43 -3.35 -10.58
N ASP A 107 -25.25 -3.84 -9.62
CA ASP A 107 -24.75 -4.62 -8.48
C ASP A 107 -24.28 -6.04 -8.92
N PRO A 108 -22.99 -6.39 -8.75
CA PRO A 108 -22.45 -7.70 -9.15
C PRO A 108 -22.75 -8.85 -8.17
N SER A 109 -23.55 -8.61 -7.11
CA SER A 109 -23.74 -9.56 -6.01
C SER A 109 -24.38 -10.89 -6.38
N ASP A 110 -25.25 -10.89 -7.39
CA ASP A 110 -26.02 -12.06 -7.79
C ASP A 110 -25.38 -12.80 -8.99
N SER A 111 -24.17 -12.40 -9.38
CA SER A 111 -23.43 -13.01 -10.49
C SER A 111 -22.80 -14.35 -10.13
N GLU A 112 -22.76 -15.27 -11.10
CA GLU A 112 -21.94 -16.48 -11.05
C GLU A 112 -20.44 -16.18 -11.22
N ASP A 113 -20.10 -15.16 -12.01
CA ASP A 113 -18.73 -14.64 -12.21
C ASP A 113 -18.57 -13.26 -11.56
N ILE A 114 -18.51 -13.26 -10.23
CA ILE A 114 -18.38 -12.04 -9.42
C ILE A 114 -17.16 -11.20 -9.84
N ASP A 115 -16.03 -11.83 -10.15
CA ASP A 115 -14.81 -11.10 -10.51
C ASP A 115 -14.96 -10.39 -11.87
N GLY A 116 -15.52 -11.09 -12.86
CA GLY A 116 -15.85 -10.53 -14.17
C GLY A 116 -16.87 -9.40 -14.10
N ASP A 117 -17.95 -9.58 -13.33
CA ASP A 117 -19.02 -8.58 -13.23
C ASP A 117 -18.64 -7.37 -12.38
N ILE A 118 -17.80 -7.53 -11.36
CA ILE A 118 -17.19 -6.37 -10.69
C ILE A 118 -16.36 -5.56 -11.69
N ARG A 119 -15.54 -6.22 -12.51
CA ARG A 119 -14.76 -5.52 -13.55
C ARG A 119 -15.68 -4.78 -14.51
N ASN A 120 -16.71 -5.44 -15.04
CA ASN A 120 -17.65 -4.82 -15.98
C ASN A 120 -18.39 -3.64 -15.36
N SER A 121 -18.84 -3.77 -14.11
CA SER A 121 -19.54 -2.72 -13.36
C SER A 121 -18.64 -1.52 -13.08
N LEU A 122 -17.36 -1.75 -12.75
CA LEU A 122 -16.37 -0.68 -12.60
C LEU A 122 -16.05 0.00 -13.94
N LEU A 123 -15.95 -0.74 -15.05
CA LEU A 123 -15.74 -0.15 -16.37
C LEU A 123 -16.92 0.69 -16.81
N TRP A 124 -18.15 0.24 -16.53
CA TRP A 124 -19.36 1.03 -16.73
C TRP A 124 -19.32 2.30 -15.87
N LEU A 125 -19.04 2.19 -14.57
CA LEU A 125 -18.97 3.33 -13.65
C LEU A 125 -17.89 4.34 -14.07
N ARG A 126 -16.75 3.86 -14.57
CA ARG A 126 -15.71 4.72 -15.17
C ARG A 126 -16.29 5.54 -16.32
N ASP A 127 -17.05 4.93 -17.22
CA ASP A 127 -17.61 5.61 -18.38
C ASP A 127 -18.70 6.59 -17.95
N GLU A 128 -19.56 6.21 -17.01
CA GLU A 128 -20.60 7.08 -16.44
C GLU A 128 -19.99 8.32 -15.76
N LEU A 129 -18.93 8.15 -14.95
CA LEU A 129 -18.23 9.28 -14.34
C LEU A 129 -17.65 10.27 -15.37
N ARG A 130 -17.30 9.80 -16.57
CA ARG A 130 -16.76 10.67 -17.62
C ARG A 130 -17.81 11.50 -18.34
N THR A 131 -19.10 11.18 -18.19
CA THR A 131 -20.20 12.01 -18.71
C THR A 131 -20.50 13.19 -17.79
N LEU A 132 -20.09 13.11 -16.52
CA LEU A 132 -20.30 14.16 -15.52
C LEU A 132 -19.39 15.37 -15.75
N SER A 133 -19.91 16.55 -15.46
CA SER A 133 -19.19 17.81 -15.64
C SER A 133 -18.05 17.96 -14.63
N CYS A 134 -16.85 18.25 -15.13
CA CYS A 134 -15.68 18.45 -14.27
C CYS A 134 -15.49 19.94 -13.93
N THR A 135 -15.06 20.22 -12.71
CA THR A 135 -14.65 21.56 -12.26
C THR A 135 -13.30 21.50 -11.56
N TYR A 136 -12.71 22.65 -11.22
CA TYR A 136 -11.48 22.68 -10.40
C TYR A 136 -11.67 22.08 -9.00
N LYS A 137 -12.91 21.99 -8.51
CA LYS A 137 -13.27 21.38 -7.22
C LYS A 137 -13.64 19.90 -7.32
N CYS A 138 -13.99 19.44 -8.52
CA CYS A 138 -14.61 18.14 -8.76
C CYS A 138 -14.02 17.49 -10.01
N ARG A 139 -13.15 16.49 -9.84
CA ARG A 139 -12.43 15.81 -10.93
C ARG A 139 -12.95 14.40 -11.18
N HIS A 140 -14.16 14.29 -11.74
CA HIS A 140 -14.74 13.00 -12.14
C HIS A 140 -13.87 12.26 -13.17
N ASP A 141 -13.17 13.00 -14.04
CA ASP A 141 -12.21 12.46 -15.00
C ASP A 141 -10.99 11.78 -14.35
N ALA A 142 -10.57 12.24 -13.17
CA ALA A 142 -9.52 11.62 -12.37
C ALA A 142 -10.04 10.43 -11.57
N ALA A 143 -11.26 10.55 -11.03
CA ALA A 143 -11.95 9.44 -10.38
C ALA A 143 -12.17 8.28 -11.35
N ALA A 144 -12.59 8.55 -12.59
CA ALA A 144 -12.76 7.54 -13.64
C ALA A 144 -11.44 6.77 -13.92
N ASP A 145 -10.30 7.47 -14.02
CA ASP A 145 -9.00 6.81 -14.21
C ASP A 145 -8.62 5.93 -13.01
N LEU A 146 -8.96 6.36 -11.79
CA LEU A 146 -8.80 5.54 -10.59
C LEU A 146 -9.67 4.29 -10.64
N ILE A 147 -10.96 4.43 -10.96
CA ILE A 147 -11.90 3.31 -11.13
C ILE A 147 -11.41 2.34 -12.21
N HIS A 148 -10.87 2.86 -13.31
CA HIS A 148 -10.27 2.04 -14.36
C HIS A 148 -9.09 1.20 -13.83
N MET A 149 -8.21 1.77 -12.98
CA MET A 149 -7.16 0.99 -12.34
C MET A 149 -7.72 -0.09 -11.40
N TYR A 150 -8.80 0.19 -10.66
CA TYR A 150 -9.49 -0.81 -9.84
C TYR A 150 -10.09 -1.93 -10.69
N ALA A 151 -10.70 -1.60 -11.84
CA ALA A 151 -11.30 -2.59 -12.75
C ALA A 151 -10.30 -3.60 -13.31
N TYR A 152 -9.02 -3.21 -13.42
CA TYR A 152 -7.94 -4.08 -13.88
C TYR A 152 -7.07 -4.65 -12.75
N THR A 153 -7.46 -4.42 -11.50
CA THR A 153 -6.83 -5.06 -10.34
C THR A 153 -7.48 -6.43 -10.11
N LYS A 154 -6.68 -7.49 -10.14
CA LYS A 154 -7.10 -8.90 -10.07
C LYS A 154 -7.11 -9.43 -8.63
N CYS A 155 -6.20 -8.96 -7.78
CA CYS A 155 -6.09 -9.43 -6.41
C CYS A 155 -6.23 -8.29 -5.42
N PHE A 156 -7.22 -8.43 -4.54
CA PHE A 156 -7.43 -7.56 -3.40
C PHE A 156 -7.15 -8.30 -2.10
N PHE A 157 -6.52 -7.62 -1.16
CA PHE A 157 -6.14 -8.18 0.13
C PHE A 157 -6.57 -7.27 1.25
N ARG A 158 -6.94 -7.87 2.38
CA ARG A 158 -7.14 -7.24 3.67
C ARG A 158 -6.06 -7.73 4.62
N ALA A 159 -5.49 -6.82 5.40
CA ALA A 159 -4.66 -7.22 6.54
C ALA A 159 -5.60 -7.80 7.62
N ARG A 160 -5.21 -8.94 8.20
CA ARG A 160 -5.92 -9.52 9.33
C ARG A 160 -5.46 -8.83 10.60
N ASP A 161 -6.40 -8.22 11.29
CA ASP A 161 -6.14 -7.59 12.57
C ASP A 161 -6.01 -8.69 13.63
N TYR A 162 -4.79 -8.86 14.16
CA TYR A 162 -4.57 -9.71 15.31
C TYR A 162 -4.85 -8.96 16.60
N LYS A 163 -5.11 -9.70 17.68
CA LYS A 163 -5.24 -9.08 19.01
C LYS A 163 -3.93 -8.38 19.40
N THR A 164 -4.03 -7.15 19.89
CA THR A 164 -2.87 -6.44 20.47
C THR A 164 -2.31 -7.23 21.67
N VAL A 165 -1.00 -7.47 21.66
CA VAL A 165 -0.29 -8.18 22.74
C VAL A 165 0.57 -7.18 23.51
N LYS A 166 0.60 -7.28 24.83
CA LYS A 166 1.60 -6.60 25.68
C LYS A 166 2.56 -7.63 26.23
N SER A 167 3.86 -7.37 26.17
CA SER A 167 4.85 -8.21 26.85
C SER A 167 4.65 -8.13 28.37
N PRO A 168 5.12 -9.14 29.11
CA PRO A 168 5.37 -8.97 30.54
C PRO A 168 6.24 -7.72 30.79
N PRO A 169 6.05 -7.05 31.93
CA PRO A 169 6.83 -5.89 32.28
C PRO A 169 8.29 -6.27 32.58
N VAL A 170 9.20 -5.41 32.13
CA VAL A 170 10.62 -5.46 32.46
C VAL A 170 10.94 -4.22 33.28
N HIS A 171 11.67 -4.40 34.38
CA HIS A 171 12.11 -3.30 35.23
C HIS A 171 13.48 -2.85 34.74
N ILE A 172 13.56 -1.61 34.28
CA ILE A 172 14.77 -1.01 33.74
C ILE A 172 15.34 -0.08 34.81
N SER A 173 16.55 -0.38 35.28
CA SER A 173 17.34 0.47 36.15
C SER A 173 18.01 1.59 35.34
N PRO A 174 18.26 2.78 35.94
CA PRO A 174 19.10 3.80 35.31
C PRO A 174 20.49 3.29 34.88
N LEU A 175 21.01 2.26 35.56
CA LEU A 175 22.28 1.61 35.22
C LEU A 175 22.21 0.80 33.91
N ASP A 176 21.03 0.32 33.53
CA ASP A 176 20.84 -0.53 32.33
C ASP A 176 20.91 0.27 31.02
N LEU A 177 20.74 1.60 31.08
CA LEU A 177 20.64 2.47 29.90
C LEU A 177 21.95 3.16 29.53
N GLY A 178 23.02 2.88 30.27
CA GLY A 178 24.34 3.45 30.09
C GLY A 178 24.41 4.95 30.44
N PRO A 179 25.63 5.52 30.47
CA PRO A 179 25.88 6.85 31.02
C PRO A 179 25.20 7.99 30.25
N LYS A 180 24.77 7.77 29.01
CA LYS A 180 24.09 8.78 28.18
C LYS A 180 22.61 8.98 28.52
N TYR A 181 22.01 8.02 29.22
CA TYR A 181 20.56 7.99 29.46
C TYR A 181 20.20 7.78 30.94
N ALA A 182 21.18 7.60 31.82
CA ALA A 182 20.99 7.44 33.26
C ALA A 182 20.18 8.59 33.88
N ASP A 183 20.45 9.84 33.47
CA ASP A 183 19.76 11.02 34.00
C ASP A 183 18.30 11.16 33.51
N LYS A 184 17.87 10.38 32.51
CA LYS A 184 16.54 10.52 31.91
C LYS A 184 15.44 9.72 32.62
N LEU A 185 15.81 8.73 33.43
CA LEU A 185 14.83 7.83 34.08
C LEU A 185 14.53 8.16 35.54
N GLY A 186 15.20 9.17 36.11
CA GLY A 186 15.11 9.44 37.55
C GLY A 186 15.77 8.33 38.38
N PRO A 187 15.70 8.41 39.72
CA PRO A 187 16.45 7.51 40.62
C PRO A 187 15.81 6.11 40.78
N GLY A 188 14.68 5.84 40.13
CA GLY A 188 13.89 4.61 40.33
C GLY A 188 13.95 3.64 39.15
N PHE A 189 13.49 2.41 39.38
CA PHE A 189 13.22 1.46 38.31
C PHE A 189 12.02 1.93 37.48
N GLN A 190 12.17 1.95 36.16
CA GLN A 190 11.06 2.18 35.25
C GLN A 190 10.51 0.86 34.73
N GLU A 191 9.21 0.66 34.88
CA GLU A 191 8.52 -0.46 34.27
C GLU A 191 8.30 -0.21 32.78
N TYR A 192 8.77 -1.13 31.94
CA TYR A 192 8.57 -1.11 30.50
C TYR A 192 7.87 -2.37 30.01
N SER A 193 6.79 -2.19 29.25
CA SER A 193 6.11 -3.28 28.55
C SER A 193 6.02 -2.95 27.05
N LYS A 194 6.54 -3.84 26.20
CA LYS A 194 6.43 -3.68 24.75
C LYS A 194 5.00 -4.00 24.32
N THR A 195 4.39 -3.07 23.60
CA THR A 195 3.10 -3.29 22.93
C THR A 195 3.34 -3.72 21.49
N TYR A 196 2.67 -4.81 21.09
CA TYR A 196 2.66 -5.37 19.75
C TYR A 196 1.28 -5.11 19.15
N PRO A 197 1.14 -4.11 18.25
CA PRO A 197 -0.14 -3.76 17.66
C PRO A 197 -0.67 -4.83 16.69
N GLU A 198 -1.91 -4.68 16.26
CA GLU A 198 -2.66 -5.65 15.46
C GLU A 198 -1.94 -6.05 14.15
N ASN A 199 -1.31 -5.08 13.49
CA ASN A 199 -0.58 -5.26 12.24
C ASN A 199 0.92 -5.57 12.40
N TYR A 200 1.38 -5.78 13.64
CA TYR A 200 2.81 -5.97 13.95
C TYR A 200 3.42 -7.15 13.20
N CYS A 201 2.77 -8.32 13.22
CA CYS A 201 3.30 -9.53 12.60
C CYS A 201 3.46 -9.36 11.08
N LEU A 202 2.46 -8.76 10.42
CA LEU A 202 2.54 -8.48 8.99
C LEU A 202 3.69 -7.53 8.66
N ALA A 203 3.84 -6.46 9.45
CA ALA A 203 4.89 -5.48 9.25
C ALA A 203 6.29 -6.07 9.49
N GLN A 204 6.45 -6.92 10.51
CA GLN A 204 7.69 -7.65 10.77
C GLN A 204 8.05 -8.57 9.59
N LEU A 205 7.08 -9.34 9.06
CA LEU A 205 7.33 -10.23 7.92
C LEU A 205 7.71 -9.47 6.65
N ILE A 206 7.08 -8.32 6.38
CA ILE A 206 7.41 -7.48 5.22
C ILE A 206 8.79 -6.83 5.36
N TYR A 207 9.15 -6.37 6.56
CA TYR A 207 10.43 -5.73 6.84
C TYR A 207 11.43 -6.65 7.54
N TRP A 208 11.38 -7.95 7.26
CA TRP A 208 12.25 -8.94 7.91
C TRP A 208 13.74 -8.59 7.81
N TYR A 209 14.13 -7.88 6.74
CA TYR A 209 15.51 -7.47 6.46
C TYR A 209 15.95 -6.22 7.24
N SER A 210 15.06 -5.57 8.01
CA SER A 210 15.32 -4.30 8.69
C SER A 210 14.82 -4.32 10.13
N GLN A 211 15.74 -4.20 11.09
CA GLN A 211 15.41 -4.13 12.52
C GLN A 211 14.92 -2.71 12.87
N ASN A 212 13.61 -2.47 12.72
CA ASN A 212 12.97 -1.23 13.18
C ASN A 212 12.15 -1.49 14.46
N ALA A 213 12.10 -0.50 15.35
CA ALA A 213 11.31 -0.58 16.59
C ALA A 213 9.78 -0.56 16.34
N GLU A 214 9.37 0.04 15.21
CA GLU A 214 7.98 0.31 14.80
C GLU A 214 7.79 0.00 13.30
N PRO A 215 7.79 -1.28 12.89
CA PRO A 215 7.69 -1.67 11.48
C PRO A 215 6.35 -1.25 10.83
N GLU A 216 5.28 -1.13 11.59
CA GLU A 216 3.92 -0.83 11.12
C GLU A 216 3.81 0.59 10.55
N SER A 217 4.45 1.58 11.18
CA SER A 217 4.45 2.97 10.70
C SER A 217 5.14 3.08 9.32
N ARG A 218 6.18 2.28 9.10
CA ARG A 218 6.88 2.15 7.82
C ARG A 218 6.02 1.48 6.77
N LEU A 219 5.27 0.44 7.16
CA LEU A 219 4.37 -0.30 6.27
C LEU A 219 3.31 0.61 5.66
N THR A 220 2.63 1.39 6.49
CA THR A 220 1.63 2.38 6.05
C THR A 220 2.20 3.35 5.02
N ARG A 221 3.46 3.79 5.20
CA ARG A 221 4.11 4.72 4.28
C ARG A 221 4.48 4.06 2.95
N ALA A 222 5.02 2.85 2.97
CA ALA A 222 5.48 2.17 1.77
C ALA A 222 4.35 1.68 0.87
N ARG A 223 3.16 1.43 1.43
CA ARG A 223 1.97 0.98 0.68
C ARG A 223 1.47 2.01 -0.33
N LYS A 224 1.65 3.30 -0.07
CA LYS A 224 1.01 4.40 -0.82
C LYS A 224 1.41 4.39 -2.30
N GLY A 225 0.46 4.03 -3.17
CA GLY A 225 0.62 3.98 -4.62
C GLY A 225 1.28 2.70 -5.16
N CYS A 226 1.98 1.94 -4.31
CA CYS A 226 2.57 0.64 -4.68
C CYS A 226 1.56 -0.50 -4.44
N MET A 227 1.08 -0.63 -3.20
CA MET A 227 0.12 -1.65 -2.78
C MET A 227 -1.31 -1.11 -2.63
N SER A 228 -1.46 0.19 -2.36
CA SER A 228 -2.76 0.84 -2.21
C SER A 228 -2.90 1.97 -3.22
N LEU A 229 -3.97 1.96 -4.00
CA LEU A 229 -4.31 3.08 -4.87
C LEU A 229 -4.73 4.33 -4.06
N PRO A 230 -4.73 5.52 -4.67
CA PRO A 230 -5.22 6.74 -4.03
C PRO A 230 -6.67 6.61 -3.53
N ASP A 231 -6.98 7.39 -2.51
CA ASP A 231 -8.33 7.57 -2.00
C ASP A 231 -9.18 8.34 -3.01
N VAL A 232 -10.42 7.94 -3.26
CA VAL A 232 -11.27 8.60 -4.27
C VAL A 232 -11.60 10.06 -3.94
N SER A 233 -11.59 10.43 -2.65
CA SER A 233 -11.79 11.80 -2.20
C SER A 233 -10.62 12.74 -2.54
N SER A 234 -9.51 12.21 -3.04
CA SER A 234 -8.43 12.97 -3.71
C SER A 234 -8.94 13.97 -4.74
N PHE A 235 -10.05 13.63 -5.40
CA PHE A 235 -10.56 14.34 -6.56
C PHE A 235 -11.70 15.32 -6.25
N TYR A 236 -12.18 15.34 -5.00
CA TYR A 236 -13.31 16.15 -4.53
C TYR A 236 -12.93 17.06 -3.36
N VAL A 237 -13.28 18.35 -3.41
CA VAL A 237 -12.82 19.36 -2.44
C VAL A 237 -13.71 19.36 -1.20
N LYS A 238 -13.14 18.99 -0.04
CA LYS A 238 -13.89 18.91 1.24
C LYS A 238 -14.02 20.25 2.00
N SER A 239 -13.29 21.30 1.63
CA SER A 239 -13.36 22.61 2.31
C SER A 239 -12.97 23.79 1.40
N VAL A 240 -13.45 24.99 1.71
CA VAL A 240 -13.33 26.21 0.87
C VAL A 240 -11.90 26.74 0.72
N LYS A 241 -10.92 26.30 1.53
CA LYS A 241 -9.55 26.80 1.42
C LYS A 241 -8.83 26.16 0.21
N PRO A 242 -8.32 26.95 -0.74
CA PRO A 242 -7.66 26.44 -1.93
C PRO A 242 -6.25 25.96 -1.54
N THR A 243 -6.12 24.71 -1.13
CA THR A 243 -4.82 24.08 -0.92
C THR A 243 -4.45 23.27 -2.16
N GLN A 244 -3.61 23.88 -2.98
CA GLN A 244 -3.02 23.36 -4.22
C GLN A 244 -4.02 23.11 -5.36
N GLU A 245 -3.77 23.76 -6.49
CA GLU A 245 -4.41 23.42 -7.76
C GLU A 245 -4.26 21.92 -7.98
N ARG A 246 -5.40 21.22 -8.04
CA ARG A 246 -5.48 19.79 -8.31
C ARG A 246 -5.22 19.53 -9.78
N VAL A 247 -4.00 19.85 -10.21
CA VAL A 247 -3.57 19.76 -11.61
C VAL A 247 -3.59 18.30 -12.02
N TYR A 248 -4.61 17.97 -12.80
CA TYR A 248 -4.81 16.64 -13.34
C TYR A 248 -5.08 16.72 -14.84
N GLY A 249 -4.32 15.92 -15.58
CA GLY A 249 -4.36 15.90 -17.02
C GLY A 249 -3.27 14.97 -17.57
N THR A 250 -3.03 15.04 -18.87
CA THR A 250 -2.16 14.11 -19.60
C THR A 250 -0.75 14.00 -19.02
N ARG A 251 -0.17 15.11 -18.52
CA ARG A 251 1.17 15.09 -17.90
C ARG A 251 1.19 14.30 -16.60
N THR A 252 0.16 14.46 -15.77
CA THR A 252 0.01 13.72 -14.50
C THR A 252 -0.18 12.23 -14.76
N VAL A 253 -1.03 11.88 -15.73
CA VAL A 253 -1.26 10.48 -16.13
C VAL A 253 0.01 9.85 -16.69
N ARG A 254 0.74 10.54 -17.59
CA ARG A 254 2.01 10.05 -18.14
C ARG A 254 3.05 9.80 -17.04
N PHE A 255 3.17 10.72 -16.08
CA PHE A 255 4.06 10.54 -14.95
C PHE A 255 3.66 9.33 -14.07
N MET A 256 2.36 9.20 -13.79
CA MET A 256 1.79 8.07 -13.04
C MET A 256 2.10 6.74 -13.74
N LEU A 257 1.79 6.61 -15.02
CA LEU A 257 2.08 5.41 -15.81
C LEU A 257 3.57 5.06 -15.82
N SER A 258 4.44 6.05 -16.00
CA SER A 258 5.90 5.85 -15.94
C SER A 258 6.34 5.30 -14.57
N ARG A 259 5.71 5.75 -13.48
CA ARG A 259 5.97 5.22 -12.12
C ARG A 259 5.47 3.79 -11.98
N MET A 260 4.26 3.49 -12.46
CA MET A 260 3.69 2.14 -12.41
C MET A 260 4.54 1.14 -13.22
N GLU A 261 5.00 1.52 -14.41
CA GLU A 261 5.78 0.66 -15.31
C GLU A 261 7.24 0.49 -14.85
N LYS A 262 7.90 1.55 -14.37
CA LYS A 262 9.37 1.55 -14.12
C LYS A 262 9.76 1.49 -12.66
N GLN A 263 8.87 1.87 -11.75
CA GLN A 263 9.17 2.10 -10.33
C GLN A 263 8.02 1.67 -9.42
N ALA A 264 7.37 0.54 -9.74
CA ALA A 264 6.21 -0.01 -9.03
C ALA A 264 6.39 -0.12 -7.51
N GLN A 265 7.62 -0.43 -7.07
CA GLN A 265 7.99 -0.57 -5.66
C GLN A 265 8.09 0.75 -4.88
N ARG A 266 8.15 1.90 -5.57
CA ARG A 266 8.32 3.21 -4.92
C ARG A 266 6.96 3.80 -4.57
N PRO A 267 6.82 4.40 -3.37
CA PRO A 267 5.61 5.11 -3.03
C PRO A 267 5.39 6.31 -3.96
N TRP A 268 4.13 6.63 -4.21
CA TRP A 268 3.80 7.77 -5.05
C TRP A 268 4.12 9.09 -4.32
N PRO A 269 4.55 10.15 -5.05
CA PRO A 269 4.86 11.44 -4.45
C PRO A 269 3.67 12.08 -3.72
N LYS A 270 3.94 12.84 -2.65
CA LYS A 270 2.93 13.52 -1.82
C LYS A 270 2.46 14.88 -2.38
N ASP A 271 3.15 15.42 -3.38
CA ASP A 271 3.00 16.78 -3.93
C ASP A 271 2.02 16.85 -5.12
N ARG A 272 1.01 15.97 -5.13
CA ARG A 272 0.07 15.81 -6.25
C ARG A 272 -1.35 15.66 -5.72
N ILE A 273 -2.30 15.61 -6.65
CA ILE A 273 -3.74 15.40 -6.38
C ILE A 273 -4.04 14.16 -5.52
N TRP A 274 -3.12 13.20 -5.43
CA TRP A 274 -3.31 11.91 -4.76
C TRP A 274 -3.21 11.99 -3.24
N VAL A 275 -4.33 11.77 -2.57
CA VAL A 275 -4.42 11.51 -1.14
C VAL A 275 -4.49 10.00 -0.91
N PHE A 276 -3.87 9.51 0.15
CA PHE A 276 -3.90 8.09 0.52
C PHE A 276 -4.33 7.95 1.97
N LYS A 277 -5.22 6.99 2.23
CA LYS A 277 -5.59 6.59 3.58
C LYS A 277 -4.38 6.15 4.39
N SER A 278 -4.37 6.49 5.67
CA SER A 278 -3.41 5.94 6.63
C SER A 278 -3.66 4.46 6.89
N ASP A 279 -4.93 4.06 6.90
CA ASP A 279 -5.34 2.69 7.21
C ASP A 279 -6.46 2.24 6.26
N PRO A 280 -6.11 1.76 5.06
CA PRO A 280 -7.10 1.31 4.09
C PRO A 280 -7.65 -0.08 4.48
N ARG A 281 -8.99 -0.24 4.43
CA ARG A 281 -9.70 -1.52 4.70
C ARG A 281 -9.19 -2.69 3.87
N PHE A 282 -8.78 -2.40 2.64
CA PHE A 282 -8.21 -3.35 1.70
C PHE A 282 -7.18 -2.64 0.83
N PHE A 283 -6.36 -3.42 0.15
CA PHE A 283 -5.36 -2.92 -0.78
C PHE A 283 -5.20 -3.92 -1.94
N GLY A 284 -4.70 -3.41 -3.05
CA GLY A 284 -4.62 -4.11 -4.32
C GLY A 284 -4.35 -3.07 -5.40
N THR A 285 -3.39 -3.35 -6.26
CA THR A 285 -3.07 -2.50 -7.42
C THR A 285 -2.69 -3.38 -8.61
N PRO A 286 -2.80 -2.85 -9.84
CA PRO A 286 -2.30 -3.54 -11.03
C PRO A 286 -0.79 -3.84 -10.95
N MET A 287 -0.03 -3.02 -10.22
CA MET A 287 1.41 -3.23 -9.98
C MET A 287 1.67 -4.41 -9.05
N MET A 288 0.83 -4.58 -8.03
CA MET A 288 0.92 -5.73 -7.14
C MET A 288 0.58 -7.02 -7.90
N ASP A 289 -0.46 -6.99 -8.75
CA ASP A 289 -0.81 -8.13 -9.60
C ASP A 289 0.32 -8.51 -10.57
N ALA A 290 0.98 -7.52 -11.18
CA ALA A 290 2.14 -7.73 -12.04
C ALA A 290 3.27 -8.48 -11.31
N VAL A 291 3.56 -8.13 -10.06
CA VAL A 291 4.56 -8.83 -9.23
C VAL A 291 4.10 -10.24 -8.89
N LEU A 292 2.85 -10.41 -8.46
CA LEU A 292 2.28 -11.73 -8.11
C LEU A 292 2.24 -12.68 -9.32
N ASN A 293 2.11 -12.14 -10.52
CA ASN A 293 2.13 -12.89 -11.77
C ASN A 293 3.55 -12.97 -12.38
N ASN A 294 4.54 -13.35 -11.57
CA ASN A 294 5.94 -13.54 -11.97
C ASN A 294 6.59 -12.32 -12.66
N ASN A 295 6.38 -11.12 -12.09
CA ASN A 295 6.88 -9.86 -12.66
C ASN A 295 6.42 -9.62 -14.12
N SER A 296 5.17 -9.99 -14.45
CA SER A 296 4.58 -9.73 -15.75
C SER A 296 4.45 -8.21 -16.00
N PRO A 297 4.41 -7.76 -17.26
CA PRO A 297 4.04 -6.38 -17.55
C PRO A 297 2.63 -6.06 -17.05
N LEU A 298 2.35 -4.76 -16.87
CA LEU A 298 1.00 -4.27 -16.61
C LEU A 298 0.06 -4.64 -17.75
N ASP A 299 -1.23 -4.71 -17.43
CA ASP A 299 -2.27 -5.00 -18.41
C ASP A 299 -2.25 -3.99 -19.57
N LYS A 300 -2.19 -4.51 -20.80
CA LYS A 300 -2.03 -3.69 -22.01
C LYS A 300 -3.26 -2.86 -22.31
N GLU A 301 -4.47 -3.39 -22.09
CA GLU A 301 -5.71 -2.66 -22.31
C GLU A 301 -5.85 -1.54 -21.30
N MET A 302 -5.52 -1.82 -20.03
CA MET A 302 -5.52 -0.81 -18.97
C MET A 302 -4.62 0.38 -19.35
N VAL A 303 -3.37 0.08 -19.68
CA VAL A 303 -2.35 1.07 -20.00
C VAL A 303 -2.68 1.81 -21.29
N HIS A 304 -3.17 1.11 -22.31
CA HIS A 304 -3.55 1.72 -23.58
C HIS A 304 -4.67 2.75 -23.38
N TRP A 305 -5.75 2.38 -22.70
CA TRP A 305 -6.87 3.28 -22.43
C TRP A 305 -6.42 4.53 -21.67
N LEU A 306 -5.62 4.39 -20.61
CA LEU A 306 -5.09 5.55 -19.85
C LEU A 306 -4.22 6.47 -20.72
N LYS A 307 -3.53 5.94 -21.73
CA LYS A 307 -2.69 6.72 -22.66
C LYS A 307 -3.50 7.45 -23.73
N THR A 308 -4.61 6.88 -24.19
CA THR A 308 -5.34 7.36 -25.37
C THR A 308 -6.68 8.03 -25.05
N ARG A 309 -7.19 7.89 -23.82
CA ARG A 309 -8.45 8.51 -23.40
C ARG A 309 -8.42 10.03 -23.58
N SER A 310 -9.55 10.59 -23.98
CA SER A 310 -9.72 12.03 -24.18
C SER A 310 -9.65 12.82 -22.86
N ASN A 311 -9.13 14.04 -22.90
CA ASN A 311 -9.24 14.96 -21.77
C ASN A 311 -10.69 15.49 -21.71
N VAL A 312 -11.38 15.25 -20.59
CA VAL A 312 -12.76 15.74 -20.37
C VAL A 312 -12.74 17.18 -19.84
N PHE A 313 -11.72 17.52 -19.05
CA PHE A 313 -11.51 18.87 -18.53
C PHE A 313 -10.33 19.53 -19.23
N LEU A 314 -10.56 20.72 -19.80
CA LEU A 314 -9.56 21.49 -20.54
C LEU A 314 -9.06 22.74 -19.79
N GLY A 315 -9.54 22.96 -18.56
CA GLY A 315 -9.14 24.10 -17.73
C GLY A 315 -7.73 24.00 -17.16
#